data_AF-A0A2K3MFZ5-F1
#
_entry.id   AF-A0A2K3MFZ5-F1
#
_cell.length_a   1.000
_cell.length_b   1.000
_cell.length_c   1.000
_cell.angle_alpha   90.00
_cell.angle_beta   90.00
_cell.angle_gamma   90.00
#
_symmetry.space_group_name_H-M   'P 1'
#
loop_
_entity.id
_entity.type
_entity.pdbx_description
1 polymer ?
#
loop_
_entity_poly.entity_id
_entity_poly.type
_entity_poly.pdbx_seq_one_letter_code
_entity_poly.pdbx_strand_id
1 'polypeptide(L)'
;KWLKKYAGGQVDWRGKYSGALPPTPPREQLLDRYWSHVVNCRSCSLAYKSLNVVEVALQIISVAAIGIFAAMKQGAVSAVTRNSMVLMAVLSFALSRLLAHFIYKYFRYHDYEHAFH
;
A
#
# COMPACT_ATOMS: atom_id res chain seq x y z
N LYS A 1 2.57 41.82 -7.64
CA LYS A 1 2.58 42.72 -8.83
C LYS A 1 1.64 42.25 -9.94
N TRP A 2 1.64 40.96 -10.34
CA TRP A 2 0.79 40.45 -11.43
C TRP A 2 -0.72 40.62 -11.19
N LEU A 3 -1.24 40.20 -10.02
CA LEU A 3 -2.67 40.31 -9.68
C LEU A 3 -3.21 41.74 -9.78
N LYS A 4 -2.40 42.71 -9.32
CA LYS A 4 -2.76 44.13 -9.39
C LYS A 4 -2.74 44.67 -10.82
N LYS A 5 -1.80 44.19 -11.65
CA LYS A 5 -1.63 44.61 -13.05
C LYS A 5 -2.68 44.00 -13.99
N TYR A 6 -3.07 42.75 -13.77
CA TYR A 6 -3.90 41.99 -14.71
C TYR A 6 -5.30 41.63 -14.19
N ALA A 7 -5.52 41.67 -12.88
CA ALA A 7 -6.81 41.34 -12.25
C ALA A 7 -7.34 42.49 -11.37
N GLY A 8 -6.76 43.70 -11.43
CA GLY A 8 -7.22 44.82 -10.61
C GLY A 8 -7.04 44.62 -9.10
N GLY A 9 -6.20 43.68 -8.69
CA GLY A 9 -5.91 43.38 -7.28
C GLY A 9 -6.90 42.42 -6.61
N GLN A 10 -7.88 41.91 -7.35
CA GLN A 10 -8.87 40.94 -6.87
C GLN A 10 -9.11 39.87 -7.94
N VAL A 11 -9.50 38.66 -7.56
CA VAL A 11 -9.90 37.65 -8.55
C VAL A 11 -11.36 37.93 -8.92
N ASP A 12 -11.62 38.24 -10.19
CA ASP A 12 -12.99 38.42 -10.69
C ASP A 12 -13.70 37.06 -10.77
N TRP A 13 -14.39 36.70 -9.69
CA TRP A 13 -15.20 35.50 -9.60
C TRP A 13 -16.51 35.59 -10.40
N ARG A 14 -16.80 36.73 -11.07
CA ARG A 14 -17.98 37.01 -11.91
C ARG A 14 -19.32 36.60 -11.29
N GLY A 15 -19.45 36.71 -9.97
CA GLY A 15 -20.66 36.29 -9.25
C GLY A 15 -21.01 34.81 -9.39
N LYS A 16 -20.10 33.97 -9.93
CA LYS A 16 -20.34 32.53 -10.15
C LYS A 16 -20.33 31.72 -8.85
N TYR A 17 -19.86 32.32 -7.76
CA TYR A 17 -19.71 31.68 -6.47
C TYR A 17 -20.35 32.58 -5.41
N SER A 18 -21.31 32.03 -4.66
CA SER A 18 -22.09 32.75 -3.63
C SER A 18 -21.30 33.03 -2.34
N GLY A 19 -20.00 32.75 -2.32
CA GLY A 19 -19.18 32.74 -1.10
C GLY A 19 -19.44 31.54 -0.19
N ALA A 20 -20.54 30.81 -0.39
CA ALA A 20 -20.78 29.53 0.27
C ALA A 20 -19.87 28.47 -0.33
N LEU A 21 -19.04 27.86 0.52
CA LEU A 21 -18.29 26.68 0.12
C LEU A 21 -19.27 25.53 -0.13
N PRO A 22 -19.04 24.71 -1.16
CA PRO A 22 -19.76 23.44 -1.27
C PRO A 22 -19.53 22.62 0.01
N PRO A 23 -20.50 21.79 0.42
CA PRO A 23 -20.34 20.95 1.59
C PRO A 23 -19.03 20.17 1.46
N THR A 24 -18.19 20.29 2.48
CA THR A 24 -16.91 19.57 2.51
C THR A 24 -17.21 18.08 2.45
N PRO A 25 -16.66 17.35 1.46
CA PRO A 25 -16.86 15.90 1.39
C PRO A 25 -16.42 15.24 2.69
N PRO A 26 -16.94 14.06 3.01
CA PRO A 26 -16.55 13.32 4.20
C PRO A 26 -15.02 13.19 4.29
N ARG A 27 -14.48 13.27 5.51
CA ARG A 27 -13.04 13.29 5.75
C ARG A 27 -12.36 12.05 5.15
N GLU A 28 -13.01 10.90 5.22
CA GLU A 28 -12.56 9.66 4.59
C GLU A 28 -12.34 9.80 3.08
N GLN A 29 -13.16 10.59 2.38
CA GLN A 29 -13.02 10.80 0.94
C GLN A 29 -11.88 11.77 0.61
N LEU A 30 -11.72 12.82 1.41
CA LEU A 30 -10.67 13.82 1.20
C LEU A 30 -9.27 13.29 1.50
N LEU A 31 -9.20 12.43 2.49
CA LEU A 31 -7.94 11.93 3.01
C LEU A 31 -7.76 10.47 2.63
N ASP A 32 -8.34 10.01 1.52
CA ASP A 32 -8.05 8.70 0.95
C ASP A 32 -6.78 8.76 0.09
N ARG A 33 -5.64 8.33 0.64
CA ARG A 33 -4.35 8.32 -0.08
C ARG A 33 -4.33 7.26 -1.15
N TYR A 34 -5.02 6.15 -0.94
CA TYR A 34 -5.05 5.07 -1.91
C TYR A 34 -5.69 5.58 -3.21
N TRP A 35 -6.91 6.09 -3.14
CA TRP A 35 -7.61 6.59 -4.33
C TRP A 35 -7.07 7.93 -4.83
N SER A 36 -6.74 8.87 -3.94
CA SER A 36 -6.29 10.20 -4.38
C SER A 36 -4.90 10.17 -5.01
N HIS A 37 -4.01 9.29 -4.55
CA HIS A 37 -2.61 9.28 -4.97
C HIS A 37 -2.14 7.95 -5.54
N VAL A 38 -2.27 6.84 -4.80
CA VAL A 38 -1.66 5.56 -5.21
C VAL A 38 -2.22 5.06 -6.53
N VAL A 39 -3.53 5.13 -6.73
CA VAL A 39 -4.20 4.68 -7.97
C VAL A 39 -3.90 5.61 -9.15
N ASN A 40 -3.87 6.92 -8.91
CA ASN A 40 -3.68 7.93 -9.97
C ASN A 40 -2.21 8.15 -10.36
N CYS A 41 -1.26 7.76 -9.51
CA CYS A 41 0.16 7.89 -9.77
C CYS A 41 0.71 6.61 -10.44
N ARG A 42 1.31 6.74 -11.63
CA ARG A 42 1.88 5.60 -12.38
C ARG A 42 2.95 4.84 -11.58
N SER A 43 3.84 5.55 -10.89
CA SER A 43 4.93 4.92 -10.13
C SER A 43 4.39 4.17 -8.90
N CYS A 44 3.53 4.83 -8.11
CA CYS A 44 2.95 4.23 -6.91
C CYS A 44 1.98 3.09 -7.22
N SER A 45 1.17 3.21 -8.28
CA SER A 45 0.27 2.13 -8.70
C SER A 45 1.04 0.90 -9.18
N LEU A 46 2.14 1.10 -9.92
CA LEU A 46 3.01 0.00 -10.33
C LEU A 46 3.67 -0.67 -9.13
N ALA A 47 4.27 0.12 -8.22
CA ALA A 47 4.89 -0.40 -7.01
C ALA A 47 3.90 -1.15 -6.12
N TYR A 48 2.70 -0.60 -5.91
CA TYR A 48 1.65 -1.26 -5.15
C TYR A 48 1.28 -2.61 -5.77
N LYS A 49 1.03 -2.66 -7.09
CA LYS A 49 0.70 -3.91 -7.78
C LYS A 49 1.83 -4.93 -7.71
N SER A 50 3.07 -4.52 -7.97
CA SER A 50 4.21 -5.44 -7.94
C SER A 50 4.47 -5.99 -6.54
N LEU A 51 4.38 -5.16 -5.49
CA LEU A 51 4.55 -5.61 -4.11
C LEU A 51 3.44 -6.57 -3.69
N ASN A 52 2.19 -6.36 -4.09
CA ASN A 52 1.10 -7.32 -3.83
C ASN A 52 1.35 -8.66 -4.54
N VAL A 53 1.88 -8.64 -5.77
CA VAL A 53 2.26 -9.88 -6.49
C VAL A 53 3.38 -10.61 -5.73
N VAL A 54 4.40 -9.89 -5.26
CA VAL A 54 5.50 -10.47 -4.47
C VAL A 54 4.98 -11.05 -3.15
N GLU A 55 4.07 -10.35 -2.46
CA GLU A 55 3.45 -10.84 -1.22
C GLU A 55 2.79 -12.20 -1.42
N VAL A 56 1.99 -12.35 -2.48
CA VAL A 56 1.29 -13.60 -2.82
C VAL A 56 2.28 -14.68 -3.25
N ALA A 57 3.26 -14.33 -4.08
CA ALA A 57 4.28 -15.28 -4.53
C ALA A 57 5.06 -15.88 -3.35
N LEU A 58 5.42 -15.07 -2.34
CA LEU A 58 6.08 -15.53 -1.13
C LEU A 58 5.22 -16.52 -0.32
N GLN A 59 3.90 -16.32 -0.27
CA GLN A 59 2.98 -17.27 0.38
C GLN A 59 2.92 -18.58 -0.38
N ILE A 60 2.82 -18.54 -1.71
CA ILE A 60 2.84 -19.73 -2.57
C ILE A 60 4.13 -20.51 -2.36
N ILE A 61 5.28 -19.83 -2.34
CA ILE A 61 6.59 -20.46 -2.09
C ILE A 61 6.61 -21.14 -0.71
N SER A 62 6.08 -20.48 0.31
CA SER A 62 6.01 -21.06 1.67
C SER A 62 5.17 -22.33 1.70
N VAL A 63 3.96 -22.31 1.14
CA VAL A 63 3.06 -23.47 1.10
C VAL A 63 3.64 -24.59 0.25
N ALA A 64 4.21 -24.26 -0.91
CA ALA A 64 4.86 -25.23 -1.78
C ALA A 64 6.05 -25.90 -1.09
N ALA A 65 6.89 -25.15 -0.38
CA ALA A 65 8.02 -25.71 0.37
C ALA A 65 7.56 -26.71 1.45
N ILE A 66 6.47 -26.42 2.17
CA ILE A 66 5.88 -27.35 3.15
C ILE A 66 5.28 -28.58 2.46
N GLY A 67 4.58 -28.40 1.35
CA GLY A 67 3.99 -29.50 0.58
C GLY A 67 5.03 -30.46 0.02
N ILE A 68 6.11 -29.92 -0.56
CA ILE A 68 7.24 -30.73 -1.04
C ILE A 68 7.86 -31.47 0.15
N PHE A 69 8.14 -30.77 1.26
CA PHE A 69 8.68 -31.40 2.47
C PHE A 69 7.80 -32.57 2.96
N ALA A 70 6.48 -32.41 2.97
CA ALA A 70 5.54 -33.44 3.40
C ALA A 70 5.49 -34.65 2.45
N ALA A 71 5.70 -34.45 1.15
CA ALA A 71 5.72 -35.51 0.14
C ALA A 71 7.03 -36.32 0.12
N MET A 72 8.08 -35.83 0.78
CA MET A 72 9.39 -36.48 0.79
C MET A 72 9.44 -37.65 1.77
N LYS A 73 9.98 -38.79 1.31
CA LYS A 73 10.16 -39.98 2.14
C LYS A 73 11.22 -39.71 3.22
N GLN A 74 10.95 -40.15 4.45
CA GLN A 74 11.86 -40.00 5.58
C GLN A 74 13.21 -40.70 5.28
N GLY A 75 14.30 -39.93 5.30
CA GLY A 75 15.65 -40.42 4.94
C GLY A 75 16.08 -40.20 3.48
N ALA A 76 15.19 -39.70 2.61
CA ALA A 76 15.54 -39.42 1.21
C ALA A 76 16.41 -38.16 1.02
N VAL A 77 16.47 -37.29 2.02
CA VAL A 77 17.26 -36.05 1.98
C VAL A 77 18.03 -35.81 3.27
N SER A 78 19.15 -35.11 3.12
CA SER A 78 20.02 -34.74 4.24
C SER A 78 19.28 -33.87 5.26
N ALA A 79 19.72 -33.93 6.52
CA ALA A 79 19.20 -33.05 7.57
C ALA A 79 19.37 -31.56 7.23
N VAL A 80 20.45 -31.22 6.51
CA VAL A 80 20.73 -29.85 6.05
C VAL A 80 19.66 -29.38 5.07
N THR A 81 19.34 -30.20 4.06
CA THR A 81 18.28 -29.92 3.08
C THR A 81 16.92 -29.77 3.75
N ARG A 82 16.62 -30.64 4.72
CA ARG A 82 15.37 -30.59 5.45
C ARG A 82 15.21 -29.29 6.24
N ASN A 83 16.25 -28.91 6.98
CA ASN A 83 16.24 -27.69 7.78
C ASN A 83 16.22 -26.43 6.90
N SER A 84 16.90 -26.44 5.75
CA SER A 84 16.87 -25.30 4.83
C SER A 84 15.48 -25.10 4.21
N MET A 85 14.76 -26.17 3.85
CA MET A 85 13.39 -26.06 3.33
C MET A 85 12.42 -25.48 4.36
N VAL A 86 12.51 -25.94 5.62
CA VAL A 86 11.70 -25.40 6.72
C VAL A 86 12.02 -23.93 6.95
N LEU A 87 13.31 -23.56 7.00
CA LEU A 87 13.73 -22.17 7.17
C LEU A 87 13.23 -21.29 6.03
N MET A 88 13.36 -21.74 4.78
CA MET A 88 12.85 -21.03 3.61
C MET A 88 11.34 -20.82 3.68
N ALA A 89 10.57 -21.84 4.09
CA ALA A 89 9.13 -21.72 4.24
C ALA A 89 8.75 -20.66 5.29
N VAL A 90 9.40 -20.69 6.46
CA VAL A 90 9.14 -19.75 7.56
C VAL A 90 9.53 -18.32 7.17
N LEU A 91 10.72 -18.13 6.58
CA LEU A 91 11.19 -16.81 6.16
C LEU A 91 10.30 -16.22 5.07
N SER A 92 9.89 -17.02 4.09
CA SER A 92 9.00 -16.56 3.01
C SER A 92 7.66 -16.09 3.56
N PHE A 93 7.09 -16.84 4.51
CA PHE A 93 5.86 -16.45 5.17
C PHE A 93 6.03 -15.16 5.99
N ALA A 94 7.07 -15.08 6.81
CA ALA A 94 7.36 -13.91 7.63
C ALA A 94 7.55 -12.65 6.77
N LEU A 95 8.33 -12.76 5.69
CA LEU A 95 8.53 -11.68 4.71
C LEU A 95 7.22 -11.26 4.06
N SER A 96 6.35 -12.21 3.68
CA SER A 96 5.03 -11.89 3.13
C SER A 96 4.19 -11.08 4.13
N ARG A 97 4.15 -11.46 5.41
CA ARG A 97 3.39 -10.74 6.44
C ARG A 97 3.95 -9.34 6.71
N LEU A 98 5.28 -9.21 6.77
CA LEU A 98 5.94 -7.91 6.90
C LEU A 98 5.65 -7.02 5.70
N LEU A 99 5.70 -7.58 4.50
CA LEU A 99 5.39 -6.86 3.27
C LEU A 99 3.92 -6.43 3.22
N ALA A 100 2.98 -7.28 3.63
CA ALA A 100 1.57 -6.94 3.75
C ALA A 100 1.35 -5.75 4.71
N HIS A 101 2.00 -5.78 5.88
CA HIS A 101 1.98 -4.68 6.84
C HIS A 101 2.60 -3.40 6.26
N PHE A 102 3.72 -3.50 5.53
CA PHE A 102 4.34 -2.38 4.86
C PHE A 102 3.42 -1.78 3.79
N ILE A 103 2.85 -2.61 2.91
CA ILE A 103 1.90 -2.17 1.87
C ILE A 103 0.72 -1.47 2.53
N TYR A 104 0.16 -2.06 3.59
CA TYR A 104 -0.94 -1.45 4.32
C TYR A 104 -0.52 -0.10 4.89
N LYS A 105 0.57 -0.03 5.66
CA LYS A 105 1.03 1.20 6.34
C LYS A 105 1.30 2.36 5.37
N TYR A 106 1.94 2.10 4.22
CA TYR A 106 2.40 3.17 3.33
C TYR A 106 1.45 3.49 2.18
N PHE A 107 0.63 2.53 1.73
CA PHE A 107 -0.24 2.70 0.56
C PHE A 107 -1.73 2.77 0.88
N ARG A 108 -2.17 2.26 2.04
CA ARG A 108 -3.61 2.22 2.42
C ARG A 108 -3.93 2.93 3.73
N TYR A 109 -3.04 2.82 4.71
CA TYR A 109 -3.28 3.27 6.07
C TYR A 109 -3.09 4.77 6.19
N HIS A 110 -3.90 5.34 7.08
CA HIS A 110 -3.93 6.76 7.40
C HIS A 110 -3.67 6.91 8.88
N ASP A 111 -2.48 7.38 9.25
CA ASP A 111 -2.22 7.86 10.60
C ASP A 111 -3.01 9.16 10.80
N TYR A 112 -4.21 9.05 11.36
CA TYR A 112 -4.87 10.17 12.01
C TYR A 112 -4.48 10.13 13.49
N GLU A 113 -3.41 10.81 13.88
CA GLU A 113 -3.26 11.13 15.30
C GLU A 113 -4.41 12.05 15.73
N HIS A 114 -5.26 11.50 16.60
CA HIS A 114 -6.39 12.18 17.20
C HIS A 114 -5.89 13.08 18.33
N ALA A 115 -5.21 14.17 18.01
CA ALA A 115 -5.17 15.29 18.96
C ALA A 115 -6.61 15.83 19.06
N PHE A 116 -7.42 15.20 19.90
CA PHE A 116 -8.70 15.73 20.37
C PHE A 116 -8.39 17.02 21.13
N HIS A 117 -8.65 18.15 20.47
CA HIS A 117 -8.69 19.48 21.06
C HIS A 117 -9.96 20.18 20.58
#